data_AF-A0A2Z3GPW1-F1
#
_entry.id   AF-A0A2Z3GPW1-F1
#
_cell.length_a   1.000
_cell.length_b   1.000
_cell.length_c   1.000
_cell.angle_alpha   90.00
_cell.angle_beta   90.00
_cell.angle_gamma   90.00
#
_symmetry.space_group_name_H-M   'P 1'
#
loop_
_entity.id
_entity.type
_entity.pdbx_description
1 polymer ?
#
loop_
_entity_poly.entity_id
_entity_poly.type
_entity_poly.pdbx_seq_one_letter_code
_entity_poly.pdbx_strand_id
1 'polypeptide(L)'
;MKLTARYAGCEVVTQFAPLEVGDVFIPNVITANDDQLNATFQPRFTCRPASLKVFSRWGQEVYATADYHNNWAAEGLPAGLYYYLLRDANDRQVKGWVQVVR
;
A
#
# COMPACT_ATOMS: atom_id res chain seq x y z
N MET A 1 -11.41 1.42 23.87
CA MET A 1 -11.34 0.31 24.86
C MET A 1 -10.88 0.88 26.20
N LYS A 2 -11.49 0.48 27.32
CA LYS A 2 -11.10 0.94 28.67
C LYS A 2 -10.67 -0.26 29.50
N LEU A 3 -9.50 -0.19 30.11
CA LEU A 3 -8.97 -1.22 30.99
C LEU A 3 -8.93 -0.67 32.42
N THR A 4 -9.52 -1.43 33.34
CA THR A 4 -9.68 -1.04 34.73
C THR A 4 -8.93 -2.05 35.61
N ALA A 5 -7.93 -1.58 36.35
CA ALA A 5 -7.21 -2.37 37.33
C ALA A 5 -7.68 -2.01 38.74
N ARG A 6 -7.91 -3.02 39.58
CA ARG A 6 -8.31 -2.84 40.99
C ARG A 6 -7.33 -3.55 41.91
N TYR A 7 -6.79 -2.84 42.88
CA TYR A 7 -5.91 -3.41 43.90
C TYR A 7 -6.07 -2.65 45.22
N ALA A 8 -6.33 -3.38 46.31
CA ALA A 8 -6.46 -2.83 47.67
C ALA A 8 -7.39 -1.59 47.78
N GLY A 9 -8.48 -1.55 47.00
CA GLY A 9 -9.43 -0.43 46.98
C GLY A 9 -9.05 0.74 46.06
N CYS A 10 -7.85 0.73 45.47
CA CYS A 10 -7.49 1.66 44.39
C CYS A 10 -8.05 1.16 43.06
N GLU A 11 -8.53 2.11 42.24
CA GLU A 11 -8.96 1.87 40.87
C GLU A 11 -8.11 2.72 39.92
N VAL A 12 -7.44 2.07 38.98
CA VAL A 12 -6.71 2.74 37.90
C VAL A 12 -7.44 2.45 36.60
N VAL A 13 -7.85 3.51 35.93
CA VAL A 13 -8.51 3.47 34.63
C VAL A 13 -7.52 3.93 33.57
N THR A 14 -7.30 3.10 32.55
CA THR A 14 -6.63 3.53 31.32
C THR A 14 -7.57 3.42 30.13
N GLN A 15 -7.51 4.40 29.24
CA GLN A 15 -8.32 4.45 28.03
C GLN A 15 -7.40 4.46 26.82
N PHE A 16 -7.61 3.48 25.94
CA PHE A 16 -6.91 3.43 24.66
C PHE A 16 -7.69 4.25 23.64
N ALA A 17 -7.00 5.12 22.91
CA ALA A 17 -7.53 5.71 21.70
C ALA A 17 -7.94 4.58 20.72
N PRO A 18 -9.07 4.73 20.01
CA PRO A 18 -9.43 3.78 18.95
C PRO A 18 -8.33 3.75 17.89
N LEU A 19 -7.98 2.54 17.42
CA LEU A 19 -7.12 2.36 16.27
C LEU A 19 -7.98 2.50 15.00
N GLU A 20 -7.84 3.63 14.31
CA GLU A 20 -8.43 3.83 12.99
C GLU A 20 -7.64 2.99 11.98
N VAL A 21 -8.21 1.85 11.57
CA VAL A 21 -7.68 1.06 10.45
C VAL A 21 -8.17 1.72 9.18
N GLY A 22 -7.30 2.42 8.47
CA GLY A 22 -7.65 3.10 7.22
C GLY A 22 -8.19 2.12 6.17
N ASP A 23 -9.07 2.62 5.31
CA ASP A 23 -9.66 1.85 4.23
C ASP A 23 -8.61 1.34 3.24
N VAL A 24 -8.90 0.16 2.66
CA VAL A 24 -8.14 -0.37 1.54
C VAL A 24 -8.24 0.62 0.38
N PHE A 25 -7.10 1.13 -0.07
CA PHE A 25 -7.03 2.05 -1.19
C PHE A 25 -5.88 1.67 -2.09
N ILE A 26 -6.15 1.50 -3.38
CA ILE A 26 -5.13 1.21 -4.37
C ILE A 26 -5.26 2.24 -5.48
N PRO A 27 -4.27 3.12 -5.68
CA PRO A 27 -4.33 4.13 -6.73
C PRO A 27 -4.29 3.46 -8.11
N ASN A 28 -4.86 4.12 -9.10
CA ASN A 28 -4.86 3.66 -10.49
C ASN A 28 -4.11 4.60 -11.43
N VAL A 29 -3.45 5.63 -10.90
CA VAL A 29 -2.62 6.57 -11.66
C VAL A 29 -1.38 6.96 -10.86
N ILE A 30 -0.26 7.10 -11.56
CA ILE A 30 0.93 7.82 -11.10
C ILE A 30 1.31 8.89 -12.12
N THR A 31 1.70 10.06 -11.64
CA THR A 31 2.08 11.22 -12.46
C THR A 31 3.55 11.53 -12.21
N ALA A 32 4.38 11.35 -13.24
CA ALA A 32 5.80 11.66 -13.17
C ALA A 32 6.06 13.08 -13.72
N ASN A 33 5.38 14.08 -13.17
CA ASN A 33 5.33 15.47 -13.63
C ASN A 33 6.00 16.48 -12.66
N ASP A 34 6.98 16.04 -11.87
CA ASP A 34 7.80 16.86 -10.95
C ASP A 34 7.05 17.65 -9.84
N ASP A 35 5.72 17.52 -9.72
CA ASP A 35 4.92 18.19 -8.67
C ASP A 35 4.92 17.44 -7.31
N GLN A 36 5.61 16.29 -7.26
CA GLN A 36 5.68 15.36 -6.13
C GLN A 36 4.35 14.67 -5.74
N LEU A 37 3.24 14.96 -6.43
CA LEU A 37 1.95 14.35 -6.19
C LEU A 37 1.80 13.09 -7.04
N ASN A 38 1.37 11.98 -6.43
CA ASN A 38 1.23 10.67 -7.09
C ASN A 38 2.49 10.20 -7.85
N ALA A 39 3.68 10.61 -7.40
CA ALA A 39 4.95 10.30 -8.07
C ALA A 39 5.31 8.79 -8.04
N THR A 40 4.74 8.05 -7.09
CA THR A 40 4.97 6.61 -6.91
C THR A 40 3.65 5.88 -6.68
N PHE A 41 3.64 4.58 -6.95
CA PHE A 41 2.48 3.73 -6.68
C PHE A 41 2.43 3.38 -5.19
N GLN A 42 1.49 3.97 -4.44
CA GLN A 42 1.41 3.84 -2.97
C GLN A 42 0.09 3.17 -2.52
N PRO A 43 -0.07 1.84 -2.69
CA PRO A 43 -1.26 1.12 -2.24
C PRO A 43 -1.30 1.00 -0.71
N ARG A 44 -2.47 1.30 -0.12
CA ARG A 44 -2.84 0.94 1.25
C ARG A 44 -3.60 -0.38 1.21
N PHE A 45 -2.86 -1.47 1.21
CA PHE A 45 -3.43 -2.83 1.11
C PHE A 45 -3.31 -3.64 2.42
N THR A 46 -2.21 -3.46 3.16
CA THR A 46 -1.93 -4.18 4.41
C THR A 46 -1.00 -3.34 5.29
N CYS A 47 -0.93 -3.64 6.59
CA CYS A 47 -0.09 -2.96 7.57
C CYS A 47 1.35 -3.48 7.61
N ARG A 48 1.66 -4.54 6.85
CA ARG A 48 3.02 -5.07 6.65
C ARG A 48 3.41 -4.87 5.19
N PRO A 49 4.71 -4.77 4.86
CA PRO A 49 5.12 -4.76 3.47
C PRO A 49 4.53 -5.95 2.70
N ALA A 50 4.00 -5.67 1.52
CA ALA A 50 3.48 -6.65 0.59
C ALA A 50 4.50 -6.87 -0.53
N SER A 51 4.41 -8.01 -1.22
CA SER A 51 5.10 -8.15 -2.50
C SER A 51 4.33 -7.38 -3.58
N LEU A 52 5.07 -6.81 -4.53
CA LEU A 52 4.53 -6.15 -5.71
C LEU A 52 5.18 -6.76 -6.95
N LYS A 53 4.36 -7.12 -7.93
CA LYS A 53 4.78 -7.34 -9.31
C LYS A 53 4.04 -6.39 -10.22
N VAL A 54 4.73 -5.84 -11.21
CA VAL A 54 4.15 -4.98 -12.25
C VAL A 54 4.49 -5.53 -13.62
N PHE A 55 3.49 -5.49 -14.51
CA PHE A 55 3.57 -5.99 -15.87
C PHE A 55 3.22 -4.89 -16.87
N SER A 56 3.88 -4.90 -18.01
CA SER A 56 3.49 -4.10 -19.16
C SER A 56 2.14 -4.57 -19.72
N ARG A 57 1.55 -3.78 -20.62
CA ARG A 57 0.31 -4.15 -21.34
C ARG A 57 0.40 -5.49 -22.09
N TRP A 58 1.61 -5.93 -22.43
CA TRP A 58 1.87 -7.17 -23.17
C TRP A 58 2.20 -8.36 -22.27
N GLY A 59 2.09 -8.21 -20.94
CA GLY A 59 2.34 -9.27 -19.97
C GLY A 59 3.80 -9.45 -19.58
N GLN A 60 4.72 -8.60 -20.04
CA GLN A 60 6.11 -8.63 -19.61
C GLN A 60 6.23 -8.09 -18.18
N GLU A 61 6.87 -8.83 -17.27
CA GLU A 61 7.22 -8.33 -15.93
C GLU A 61 8.26 -7.20 -16.06
N VAL A 62 7.93 -6.02 -15.55
CA VAL A 62 8.80 -4.82 -15.61
C VAL A 62 9.32 -4.40 -14.23
N TYR A 63 8.72 -4.94 -13.17
CA TYR A 63 9.14 -4.70 -11.79
C TYR A 63 8.66 -5.83 -10.89
N ALA A 64 9.48 -6.23 -9.93
CA ALA A 64 9.11 -7.19 -8.90
C ALA A 64 9.89 -6.94 -7.60
N THR A 65 9.20 -7.04 -6.47
CA THR A 65 9.81 -7.09 -5.14
C THR A 65 8.98 -7.95 -4.20
N ALA A 66 9.65 -8.61 -3.26
CA ALA A 66 9.00 -9.34 -2.17
C ALA A 66 8.62 -8.42 -0.98
N ASP A 67 9.23 -7.23 -0.92
CA ASP A 67 9.15 -6.29 0.20
C ASP A 67 8.98 -4.87 -0.35
N TYR A 68 7.74 -4.51 -0.70
CA TYR A 68 7.45 -3.26 -1.39
C TYR A 68 7.27 -2.10 -0.40
N HIS A 69 8.04 -1.03 -0.61
CA HIS A 69 8.08 0.17 0.25
C HIS A 69 7.51 1.41 -0.45
N ASN A 70 6.50 1.24 -1.30
CA ASN A 70 5.78 2.35 -1.95
C ASN A 70 6.66 3.27 -2.81
N ASN A 71 7.69 2.71 -3.46
CA ASN A 71 8.74 3.47 -4.16
C ASN A 71 8.80 3.22 -5.68
N TRP A 72 7.84 2.49 -6.27
CA TRP A 72 7.82 2.29 -7.71
C TRP A 72 7.31 3.54 -8.42
N ALA A 73 8.21 4.22 -9.14
CA ALA A 73 7.97 5.45 -9.90
C ALA A 73 7.93 5.24 -11.44
N ALA A 74 7.94 3.99 -11.90
CA ALA A 74 8.02 3.64 -13.34
C ALA A 74 9.18 4.31 -14.10
N GLU A 75 10.35 4.43 -13.45
CA GLU A 75 11.56 4.99 -14.06
C GLU A 75 11.99 4.21 -15.30
N GLY A 76 12.30 4.91 -16.39
CA GLY A 76 12.72 4.31 -17.65
C GLY A 76 11.60 3.60 -18.44
N LEU A 77 10.36 3.56 -17.94
CA LEU A 77 9.23 2.92 -18.62
C LEU A 77 8.39 3.95 -19.40
N PRO A 78 7.83 3.64 -20.58
CA PRO A 78 6.99 4.59 -21.31
C PRO A 78 5.68 4.89 -20.57
N ALA A 79 5.10 6.07 -20.82
CA ALA A 79 3.73 6.38 -20.39
C ALA A 79 2.75 5.34 -20.97
N GLY A 80 1.76 4.93 -20.19
CA GLY A 80 0.84 3.89 -20.61
C GLY A 80 0.20 3.13 -19.47
N LEU A 81 -0.47 2.03 -19.82
CA LEU A 81 -1.19 1.18 -18.87
C LEU A 81 -0.30 0.01 -18.44
N TYR A 82 -0.23 -0.19 -17.13
CA TYR A 82 0.47 -1.30 -16.49
C TYR A 82 -0.50 -2.08 -15.61
N TYR A 83 -0.16 -3.32 -15.32
CA TYR A 83 -0.95 -4.21 -14.47
C TYR A 83 -0.13 -4.61 -13.26
N TYR A 84 -0.76 -4.66 -12.09
CA TYR A 84 -0.07 -5.04 -10.86
C TYR A 84 -0.68 -6.30 -10.22
N LEU A 85 0.16 -6.99 -9.45
CA LEU A 85 -0.22 -8.02 -8.50
C LEU A 85 0.41 -7.68 -7.15
N LEU A 86 -0.45 -7.39 -6.16
CA LEU A 86 -0.08 -7.25 -4.76
C LEU A 86 -0.38 -8.57 -4.03
N ARG A 87 0.50 -8.96 -3.12
CA ARG A 87 0.30 -10.13 -2.24
C ARG A 87 0.83 -9.85 -0.84
N ASP A 88 -0.02 -10.01 0.18
CA ASP A 88 0.36 -9.82 1.59
C ASP A 88 0.93 -11.11 2.22
N ALA A 89 1.35 -11.02 3.48
CA ALA A 89 1.89 -12.14 4.24
C ALA A 89 0.86 -13.26 4.54
N ASN A 90 -0.44 -12.99 4.36
CA ASN A 90 -1.53 -13.97 4.53
C ASN A 90 -1.99 -14.56 3.19
N ASP A 91 -1.22 -14.37 2.13
CA ASP A 91 -1.53 -14.80 0.76
C ASP A 91 -2.81 -14.17 0.17
N ARG A 92 -3.24 -13.02 0.69
CA ARG A 92 -4.30 -12.25 0.06
C ARG A 92 -3.72 -11.54 -1.15
N GLN A 93 -4.39 -11.68 -2.28
CA GLN A 93 -3.94 -11.12 -3.55
C GLN A 93 -4.93 -10.09 -4.08
N VAL A 94 -4.38 -8.98 -4.57
CA VAL A 94 -5.16 -7.97 -5.31
C VAL A 94 -4.47 -7.68 -6.63
N LYS A 95 -5.27 -7.63 -7.68
CA LYS A 95 -4.84 -7.37 -9.05
C LYS A 95 -5.59 -6.16 -9.58
N GLY A 96 -4.94 -5.41 -10.45
CA GLY A 96 -5.55 -4.27 -11.09
C GLY A 96 -4.61 -3.64 -12.11
N TRP A 97 -4.93 -2.41 -12.47
CA TRP A 97 -4.16 -1.62 -13.40
C TRP A 97 -3.74 -0.30 -12.77
N VAL A 98 -2.65 0.26 -13.28
CA VAL A 98 -2.14 1.58 -12.93
C VAL A 98 -1.69 2.26 -14.23
N GLN A 99 -2.14 3.49 -14.42
CA GLN A 99 -1.76 4.33 -15.54
C GLN A 99 -0.54 5.16 -15.15
N VAL A 100 0.49 5.13 -15.99
CA VAL A 100 1.67 6.00 -15.88
C VAL A 100 1.44 7.18 -16.82
N VAL A 101 1.39 8.38 -16.25
CA VAL A 101 1.24 9.66 -16.95
C VAL A 101 2.54 10.46 -16.80
N ARG A 102 2.90 11.22 -17.83
CA ARG A 102 4.02 12.17 -17.84
C ARG A 102 3.56 13.53 -18.31
#